data_AF-A0A3T0KTH0-F1
#
_entry.id   AF-A0A3T0KTH0-F1
#
_cell.length_a   1.000
_cell.length_b   1.000
_cell.length_c   1.000
_cell.angle_alpha   90.00
_cell.angle_beta   90.00
_cell.angle_gamma   90.00
#
_symmetry.space_group_name_H-M   'P 1'
#
loop_
_entity.id
_entity.type
_entity.pdbx_description
1 polymer ?
#
loop_
_entity_poly.entity_id
_entity_poly.type
_entity_poly.pdbx_seq_one_letter_code
_entity_poly.pdbx_strand_id
1 'polypeptide(L)'
;MSNEIKDLKSSIWDSWSNENGEIEKAYGFQIAKPTMGFPSQPHYVLNEIKTNPTSRRIQMNMFNAEEQETKAKKSLIECAFGTNLSVKNGKLYMTLTQRSGDKLTAAGAGGWNLVQYASLMHAIAMECNLEVGVLKHDIQDLHIYNKHIKQVEEMIRRYEELEQYELPQLKVKKEAIFRINC
;
A
#
# COMPACT_ATOMS: atom_id res chain seq x y z
N MET A 1 11.65 9.45 -2.42
CA MET A 1 10.26 9.28 -1.98
C MET A 1 9.80 10.64 -1.48
N SER A 2 8.66 11.14 -1.96
CA SER A 2 8.23 12.52 -1.71
C SER A 2 7.05 12.57 -0.74
N ASN A 3 7.03 13.62 0.09
CA ASN A 3 5.90 14.05 0.92
C ASN A 3 5.26 15.33 0.38
N GLU A 4 5.73 15.87 -0.75
CA GLU A 4 5.18 17.04 -1.42
C GLU A 4 4.08 16.63 -2.40
N ILE A 5 2.89 17.21 -2.27
CA ILE A 5 1.71 16.81 -3.08
C ILE A 5 1.91 17.06 -4.57
N LYS A 6 2.71 18.08 -4.93
CA LYS A 6 3.01 18.44 -6.33
C LYS A 6 3.72 17.31 -7.08
N ASP A 7 4.51 16.50 -6.37
CA ASP A 7 5.23 15.36 -6.95
C ASP A 7 4.29 14.16 -7.17
N LEU A 8 3.18 14.09 -6.43
CA LEU A 8 2.21 13.00 -6.50
C LEU A 8 1.26 13.12 -7.69
N LYS A 9 1.22 14.28 -8.36
CA LYS A 9 0.38 14.57 -9.54
C LYS A 9 -1.09 14.15 -9.34
N SER A 10 -1.60 14.35 -8.14
CA SER A 10 -2.94 13.94 -7.72
C SER A 10 -3.48 14.91 -6.68
N SER A 11 -4.78 15.19 -6.71
CA SER A 11 -5.47 16.07 -5.77
C SER A 11 -6.02 15.35 -4.54
N ILE A 12 -5.82 14.02 -4.44
CA ILE A 12 -6.38 13.22 -3.32
C ILE A 12 -5.77 13.59 -1.97
N TRP A 13 -4.64 14.28 -1.94
CA TRP A 13 -3.93 14.65 -0.71
C TRP A 13 -4.14 16.11 -0.30
N ASP A 14 -4.84 16.91 -1.12
CA ASP A 14 -4.99 18.36 -0.93
C ASP A 14 -5.65 18.71 0.41
N SER A 15 -6.60 17.88 0.86
CA SER A 15 -7.28 18.09 2.16
C SER A 15 -6.41 17.79 3.38
N TRP A 16 -5.23 17.21 3.16
CA TRP A 16 -4.29 16.82 4.21
C TRP A 16 -2.92 17.51 4.08
N SER A 17 -2.76 18.41 3.10
CA SER A 17 -1.53 19.18 2.94
C SER A 17 -1.49 20.38 3.86
N ASN A 18 -0.31 20.68 4.40
CA ASN A 18 -0.04 21.94 5.10
C ASN A 18 0.12 23.11 4.12
N GLU A 19 0.38 24.31 4.65
CA GLU A 19 0.60 25.54 3.87
C GLU A 19 1.76 25.47 2.86
N ASN A 20 2.69 24.53 3.06
CA ASN A 20 3.83 24.30 2.17
C ASN A 20 3.52 23.24 1.08
N GLY A 21 2.31 22.68 1.05
CA GLY A 21 1.94 21.64 0.10
C GLY A 21 2.51 20.25 0.45
N GLU A 22 2.78 20.00 1.73
CA GLU A 22 3.32 18.72 2.21
C GLU A 22 2.33 17.97 3.08
N ILE A 23 2.37 16.64 3.01
CA ILE A 23 1.66 15.74 3.95
C ILE A 23 2.53 15.33 5.16
N GLU A 24 3.58 16.12 5.45
CA GLU A 24 4.48 15.99 6.59
C GLU A 24 5.07 14.56 6.77
N LYS A 25 4.87 13.95 7.94
CA LYS A 25 5.47 12.66 8.35
C LYS A 25 4.65 11.43 7.94
N ALA A 26 3.80 11.53 6.93
CA ALA A 26 2.93 10.44 6.47
C ALA A 26 3.71 9.31 5.75
N TYR A 27 3.00 8.48 4.97
CA TYR A 27 3.48 7.25 4.33
C TYR A 27 4.88 7.34 3.69
N GLY A 28 5.07 8.29 2.76
CA GLY A 28 6.32 8.46 2.01
C GLY A 28 7.52 8.79 2.90
N PHE A 29 7.29 9.54 3.98
CA PHE A 29 8.31 9.86 4.98
C PHE A 29 8.67 8.64 5.81
N GLN A 30 7.69 7.87 6.29
CA GLN A 30 7.95 6.69 7.13
C GLN A 30 8.69 5.58 6.36
N ILE A 31 8.25 5.30 5.14
CA ILE A 31 8.84 4.25 4.31
C ILE A 31 10.25 4.60 3.84
N ALA A 32 10.60 5.89 3.79
CA ALA A 32 11.93 6.40 3.47
C ALA A 32 12.95 6.32 4.61
N LYS A 33 12.53 6.01 5.85
CA LYS A 33 13.44 5.95 6.98
C LYS A 33 14.47 4.83 6.83
N PRO A 34 15.76 5.08 7.15
CA PRO A 34 16.79 4.05 7.21
C PRO A 34 16.36 2.89 8.10
N THR A 35 16.62 1.67 7.67
CA THR A 35 16.12 0.46 8.34
C THR A 35 17.13 -0.66 8.22
N MET A 36 17.53 -1.25 9.36
CA MET A 36 18.45 -2.39 9.43
C MET A 36 19.75 -2.20 8.61
N GLY A 37 20.31 -0.99 8.63
CA GLY A 37 21.54 -0.67 7.88
C GLY A 37 21.33 -0.30 6.40
N PHE A 38 20.08 -0.30 5.92
CA PHE A 38 19.73 0.12 4.55
C PHE A 38 19.21 1.56 4.51
N PRO A 39 19.33 2.26 3.37
CA PRO A 39 18.85 3.63 3.22
C PRO A 39 17.35 3.80 3.44
N SER A 40 16.55 2.77 3.16
CA SER A 40 15.11 2.78 3.44
C SER A 40 14.51 1.38 3.59
N GLN A 41 13.24 1.30 4.00
CA GLN A 41 12.53 0.03 4.15
C GLN A 41 12.42 -0.76 2.81
N PRO A 42 12.10 -0.14 1.65
CA PRO A 42 12.15 -0.84 0.37
C PRO A 42 13.53 -1.39 -0.01
N HIS A 43 14.61 -0.68 0.31
CA HIS A 43 15.97 -1.18 0.05
C HIS A 43 16.26 -2.44 0.86
N TYR A 44 15.91 -2.44 2.15
CA TYR A 44 16.00 -3.62 3.00
C TYR A 44 15.19 -4.79 2.44
N VAL A 45 13.92 -4.56 2.08
CA VAL A 45 13.02 -5.59 1.54
C VAL A 45 13.57 -6.20 0.26
N LEU A 46 13.98 -5.37 -0.71
CA LEU A 46 14.49 -5.86 -1.99
C LEU A 46 15.79 -6.64 -1.82
N ASN A 47 16.69 -6.16 -0.95
CA ASN A 47 17.92 -6.88 -0.64
C ASN A 47 17.63 -8.24 0.01
N GLU A 48 16.78 -8.28 1.04
CA GLU A 48 16.43 -9.53 1.73
C GLU A 48 15.77 -10.53 0.78
N ILE A 49 14.84 -10.08 -0.08
CA ILE A 49 14.23 -10.98 -1.06
C ILE A 49 15.28 -11.57 -2.01
N LYS A 50 16.24 -10.76 -2.48
CA LYS A 50 17.28 -11.19 -3.42
C LYS A 50 18.35 -12.08 -2.79
N THR A 51 18.68 -11.87 -1.50
CA THR A 51 19.84 -12.52 -0.84
C THR A 51 19.46 -13.56 0.21
N ASN A 52 18.28 -13.44 0.81
CA ASN A 52 17.75 -14.31 1.86
C ASN A 52 16.22 -14.49 1.76
N PRO A 53 15.71 -15.05 0.64
CA PRO A 53 14.27 -15.12 0.36
C PRO A 53 13.44 -15.90 1.39
N THR A 54 14.09 -16.77 2.18
CA THR A 54 13.45 -17.54 3.26
C THR A 54 13.30 -16.76 4.57
N SER A 55 13.79 -15.52 4.62
CA SER A 55 13.69 -14.64 5.78
C SER A 55 12.24 -14.44 6.19
N ARG A 56 11.98 -14.59 7.49
CA ARG A 56 10.66 -14.34 8.11
C ARG A 56 10.55 -12.91 8.64
N ARG A 57 11.50 -12.05 8.28
CA ARG A 57 11.65 -10.67 8.80
C ARG A 57 11.40 -9.60 7.73
N ILE A 58 11.05 -10.01 6.51
CA ILE A 58 10.81 -9.11 5.39
C ILE A 58 9.49 -8.36 5.65
N GLN A 59 9.60 -7.11 6.07
CA GLN A 59 8.44 -6.28 6.38
C GLN A 59 8.72 -4.80 6.17
N MET A 60 7.65 -4.04 5.97
CA MET A 60 7.66 -2.59 6.07
C MET A 60 6.58 -2.15 7.06
N ASN A 61 6.91 -1.17 7.92
CA ASN A 61 6.01 -0.61 8.91
C ASN A 61 6.08 0.92 8.88
N MET A 62 4.92 1.55 8.75
CA MET A 62 4.77 3.00 8.69
C MET A 62 4.12 3.56 9.96
N PHE A 63 3.70 2.70 10.89
CA PHE A 63 3.25 3.16 12.21
C PHE A 63 4.45 3.39 13.13
N ASN A 64 4.73 4.66 13.43
CA ASN A 64 5.74 5.06 14.41
C ASN A 64 5.05 5.67 15.64
N ALA A 65 5.09 4.98 16.78
CA ALA A 65 4.41 5.38 18.02
C ALA A 65 4.91 6.74 18.57
N GLU A 66 6.21 6.99 18.51
CA GLU A 66 6.84 8.20 19.05
C GLU A 66 6.43 9.47 18.29
N GLU A 67 6.04 9.32 17.02
CA GLU A 67 5.62 10.43 16.18
C GLU A 67 4.10 10.65 16.16
N GLN A 68 3.32 9.78 16.82
CA GLN A 68 1.86 9.89 16.77
C GLN A 68 1.34 11.15 17.45
N GLU A 69 1.95 11.61 18.54
CA GLU A 69 1.48 12.81 19.22
C GLU A 69 1.64 14.07 18.35
N THR A 70 2.72 14.13 17.57
CA THR A 70 2.96 15.22 16.61
C THR A 70 2.03 15.10 15.40
N LYS A 71 1.79 13.88 14.91
CA LYS A 71 0.91 13.61 13.76
C LYS A 71 -0.55 13.84 14.07
N ALA A 72 -1.05 13.37 15.21
CA ALA A 72 -2.48 13.40 15.57
C ALA A 72 -3.08 14.83 15.59
N LYS A 73 -2.25 15.87 15.69
CA LYS A 73 -2.67 17.27 15.69
C LYS A 73 -2.70 17.91 14.29
N LYS A 74 -2.04 17.34 13.28
CA LYS A 74 -1.82 17.99 11.97
C LYS A 74 -1.87 17.07 10.73
N SER A 75 -1.70 15.76 10.88
CA SER A 75 -1.53 14.80 9.81
C SER A 75 -2.38 13.54 10.01
N LEU A 76 -2.68 12.85 8.91
CA LEU A 76 -3.41 11.58 8.92
C LEU A 76 -2.51 10.48 9.49
N ILE A 77 -2.96 9.80 10.55
CA ILE A 77 -2.32 8.56 11.03
C ILE A 77 -2.51 7.49 9.96
N GLU A 78 -1.46 6.74 9.64
CA GLU A 78 -1.48 5.73 8.58
C GLU A 78 -2.60 4.68 8.80
N CYS A 79 -3.49 4.54 7.81
CA CYS A 79 -4.57 3.54 7.85
C CYS A 79 -4.02 2.15 7.51
N ALA A 80 -3.42 2.03 6.33
CA ALA A 80 -2.63 0.88 5.92
C ALA A 80 -1.19 1.08 6.38
N PHE A 81 -0.76 0.35 7.41
CA PHE A 81 0.48 0.69 8.11
C PHE A 81 1.56 -0.38 8.00
N GLY A 82 1.20 -1.64 7.73
CA GLY A 82 2.14 -2.75 7.78
C GLY A 82 2.08 -3.62 6.54
N THR A 83 3.23 -4.09 6.08
CA THR A 83 3.32 -5.19 5.12
C THR A 83 4.30 -6.25 5.61
N ASN A 84 3.93 -7.52 5.48
CA ASN A 84 4.82 -8.66 5.67
C ASN A 84 4.93 -9.40 4.35
N LEU A 85 6.16 -9.71 3.93
CA LEU A 85 6.45 -10.37 2.66
C LEU A 85 7.10 -11.72 2.91
N SER A 86 6.85 -12.67 2.01
CA SER A 86 7.54 -13.96 2.01
C SER A 86 7.69 -14.49 0.59
N VAL A 87 8.71 -15.32 0.37
CA VAL A 87 8.92 -15.99 -0.90
C VAL A 87 8.79 -17.50 -0.71
N LYS A 88 7.98 -18.13 -1.55
CA LYS A 88 7.82 -19.59 -1.57
C LYS A 88 7.64 -20.07 -3.00
N ASN A 89 8.39 -21.09 -3.40
CA ASN A 89 8.31 -21.71 -4.73
C ASN A 89 8.39 -20.69 -5.87
N GLY A 90 9.33 -19.74 -5.80
CA GLY A 90 9.50 -18.69 -6.80
C GLY A 90 8.40 -17.62 -6.82
N LYS A 91 7.46 -17.63 -5.86
CA LYS A 91 6.36 -16.67 -5.75
C LYS A 91 6.54 -15.73 -4.56
N LEU A 92 6.30 -14.45 -4.78
CA LEU A 92 6.19 -13.44 -3.72
C LEU A 92 4.78 -13.47 -3.13
N TYR A 93 4.66 -13.42 -1.81
CA TYR A 93 3.41 -13.27 -1.07
C TYR A 93 3.48 -12.03 -0.21
N MET A 94 2.36 -11.32 -0.06
CA MET A 94 2.29 -10.11 0.77
C MET A 94 1.06 -10.19 1.67
N THR A 95 1.23 -9.85 2.96
CA THR A 95 0.13 -9.52 3.86
C THR A 95 0.16 -8.02 4.12
N LEU A 96 -0.93 -7.33 3.83
CA LEU A 96 -1.16 -5.93 4.13
C LEU A 96 -2.03 -5.83 5.38
N THR A 97 -1.57 -5.09 6.39
CA THR A 97 -2.33 -4.83 7.61
C THR A 97 -2.82 -3.38 7.62
N GLN A 98 -4.14 -3.23 7.79
CA GLN A 98 -4.84 -1.96 7.80
C GLN A 98 -5.72 -1.85 9.04
N ARG A 99 -5.49 -0.83 9.86
CA ARG A 99 -6.25 -0.63 11.12
C ARG A 99 -7.68 -0.12 10.88
N SER A 100 -7.90 0.58 9.76
CA SER A 100 -9.17 1.26 9.47
C SER A 100 -9.34 1.38 7.96
N GLY A 101 -10.49 0.97 7.42
CA GLY A 101 -10.76 0.99 5.99
C GLY A 101 -12.20 1.34 5.65
N ASP A 102 -12.39 2.44 4.94
CA ASP A 102 -13.64 2.73 4.24
C ASP A 102 -13.77 1.73 3.09
N LYS A 103 -14.74 0.82 3.21
CA LYS A 103 -14.98 -0.26 2.25
C LYS A 103 -15.29 0.29 0.85
N LEU A 104 -16.04 1.37 0.75
CA LEU A 104 -16.52 1.86 -0.55
C LEU A 104 -15.42 2.65 -1.27
N THR A 105 -14.77 3.58 -0.56
CA THR A 105 -13.92 4.59 -1.21
C THR A 105 -12.44 4.19 -1.29
N ALA A 106 -11.97 3.28 -0.45
CA ALA A 106 -10.53 3.00 -0.34
C ALA A 106 -10.18 1.52 -0.20
N ALA A 107 -10.74 0.82 0.79
CA ALA A 107 -10.27 -0.50 1.23
C ALA A 107 -11.03 -1.68 0.58
N GLY A 108 -12.06 -1.39 -0.23
CA GLY A 108 -12.85 -2.39 -0.92
C GLY A 108 -12.10 -3.21 -1.96
N ALA A 109 -12.76 -4.27 -2.44
CA ALA A 109 -12.30 -4.97 -3.63
C ALA A 109 -12.33 -3.99 -4.81
N GLY A 110 -11.22 -3.89 -5.56
CA GLY A 110 -11.04 -2.86 -6.59
C GLY A 110 -10.81 -1.44 -6.05
N GLY A 111 -10.76 -1.26 -4.73
CA GLY A 111 -10.49 0.03 -4.09
C GLY A 111 -9.01 0.43 -4.15
N TRP A 112 -8.75 1.70 -3.85
CA TRP A 112 -7.42 2.31 -3.97
C TRP A 112 -6.33 1.56 -3.22
N ASN A 113 -6.61 1.14 -1.98
CA ASN A 113 -5.62 0.45 -1.14
C ASN A 113 -5.27 -0.91 -1.73
N LEU A 114 -6.27 -1.71 -2.12
CA LEU A 114 -6.00 -3.02 -2.70
C LEU A 114 -5.18 -2.90 -3.99
N VAL A 115 -5.59 -2.01 -4.90
CA VAL A 115 -4.92 -1.82 -6.20
C VAL A 115 -3.51 -1.29 -6.01
N GLN A 116 -3.29 -0.36 -5.08
CA GLN A 116 -1.98 0.20 -4.76
C GLN A 116 -1.01 -0.90 -4.29
N TYR A 117 -1.42 -1.72 -3.31
CA TYR A 117 -0.54 -2.76 -2.76
C TYR A 117 -0.39 -3.97 -3.68
N ALA A 118 -1.41 -4.30 -4.49
CA ALA A 118 -1.27 -5.27 -5.56
C ALA A 118 -0.24 -4.79 -6.59
N SER A 119 -0.32 -3.52 -7.01
CA SER A 119 0.65 -2.94 -7.95
C SER A 119 2.07 -2.93 -7.37
N LEU A 120 2.22 -2.59 -6.08
CA LEU A 120 3.51 -2.65 -5.37
C LEU A 120 4.06 -4.07 -5.31
N MET A 121 3.21 -5.05 -4.98
CA MET A 121 3.59 -6.46 -4.95
C MET A 121 4.07 -6.96 -6.32
N HIS A 122 3.37 -6.60 -7.39
CA HIS A 122 3.80 -6.88 -8.77
C HIS A 122 5.15 -6.24 -9.09
N ALA A 123 5.37 -4.98 -8.69
CA ALA A 123 6.63 -4.28 -8.91
C ALA A 123 7.81 -4.95 -8.19
N ILE A 124 7.63 -5.33 -6.92
CA ILE A 124 8.65 -6.04 -6.14
C ILE A 124 8.93 -7.42 -6.74
N ALA A 125 7.88 -8.18 -7.10
CA ALA A 125 8.05 -9.50 -7.71
C ALA A 125 8.85 -9.40 -9.03
N MET A 126 8.52 -8.43 -9.87
CA MET A 126 9.25 -8.18 -11.12
C MET A 126 10.72 -7.83 -10.88
N GLU A 127 11.00 -6.90 -9.96
CA GLU A 127 12.37 -6.48 -9.60
C GLU A 127 13.22 -7.63 -9.03
N CYS A 128 12.57 -8.62 -8.41
CA CYS A 128 13.21 -9.79 -7.82
C CYS A 128 13.15 -11.05 -8.72
N ASN A 129 12.65 -10.93 -9.95
CA ASN A 129 12.44 -12.06 -10.88
C ASN A 129 11.61 -13.20 -10.26
N LEU A 130 10.52 -12.85 -9.59
CA LEU A 130 9.57 -13.74 -8.95
C LEU A 130 8.21 -13.69 -9.66
N GLU A 131 7.45 -14.77 -9.55
CA GLU A 131 6.02 -14.77 -9.84
C GLU A 131 5.23 -14.08 -8.72
N VAL A 132 4.05 -13.57 -9.05
CA VAL A 132 3.14 -13.00 -8.05
C VAL A 132 2.32 -14.13 -7.42
N GLY A 133 2.38 -14.22 -6.10
CA GLY A 133 1.53 -15.09 -5.28
C GLY A 133 0.27 -14.37 -4.81
N VAL A 134 -0.06 -14.51 -3.53
CA VAL A 134 -1.30 -13.95 -2.95
C VAL A 134 -1.01 -12.69 -2.16
N LEU A 135 -1.81 -11.66 -2.39
CA LEU A 135 -1.97 -10.51 -1.49
C LEU A 135 -3.11 -10.80 -0.50
N LYS A 136 -2.77 -10.95 0.77
CA LYS A 136 -3.75 -10.98 1.86
C LYS A 136 -3.94 -9.58 2.41
N HIS A 137 -5.17 -9.08 2.45
CA HIS A 137 -5.50 -7.77 3.03
C HIS A 137 -6.25 -7.99 4.34
N ASP A 138 -5.56 -7.72 5.45
CA ASP A 138 -6.10 -7.80 6.81
C ASP A 138 -6.57 -6.40 7.25
N ILE A 139 -7.86 -6.27 7.54
CA ILE A 139 -8.50 -5.00 7.89
C ILE A 139 -9.21 -5.19 9.23
N GLN A 140 -8.85 -4.39 10.23
CA GLN A 140 -9.44 -4.49 11.57
C GLN A 140 -10.83 -3.85 11.62
N ASP A 141 -10.90 -2.54 11.42
CA ASP A 141 -12.16 -1.81 11.30
C ASP A 141 -12.48 -1.58 9.82
N LEU A 142 -13.38 -2.42 9.29
CA LEU A 142 -13.90 -2.31 7.94
C LEU A 142 -15.32 -1.76 7.99
N HIS A 143 -15.51 -0.53 7.51
CA HIS A 143 -16.76 0.21 7.70
C HIS A 143 -17.28 0.86 6.41
N ILE A 144 -18.54 1.27 6.46
CA ILE A 144 -19.23 2.07 5.45
C ILE A 144 -19.83 3.27 6.16
N TYR A 145 -19.58 4.48 5.65
CA TYR A 145 -20.23 5.68 6.17
C TYR A 145 -21.71 5.71 5.81
N ASN A 146 -22.58 6.22 6.70
CA ASN A 146 -24.01 6.33 6.44
C ASN A 146 -24.34 7.10 5.15
N LYS A 147 -23.56 8.14 4.83
CA LYS A 147 -23.71 8.91 3.59
C LYS A 147 -23.45 8.11 2.31
N HIS A 148 -22.86 6.92 2.43
CA HIS A 148 -22.52 6.02 1.33
C HIS A 148 -23.50 4.84 1.17
N ILE A 149 -24.51 4.70 2.03
CA ILE A 149 -25.42 3.53 2.02
C ILE A 149 -26.12 3.38 0.66
N LYS A 150 -26.68 4.46 0.11
CA LYS A 150 -27.40 4.41 -1.18
C LYS A 150 -26.50 3.96 -2.34
N GLN A 151 -25.23 4.37 -2.33
CA GLN A 151 -24.25 3.98 -3.34
C GLN A 151 -23.89 2.50 -3.22
N VAL A 152 -23.76 1.99 -1.98
CA VAL A 152 -23.53 0.58 -1.72
C VAL A 152 -24.71 -0.27 -2.19
N GLU A 153 -25.94 0.13 -1.86
CA GLU A 153 -27.16 -0.57 -2.31
C GLU A 153 -27.22 -0.66 -3.84
N GLU A 154 -26.94 0.43 -4.56
CA GLU A 154 -26.91 0.43 -6.02
C GLU A 154 -25.78 -0.45 -6.58
N MET A 155 -24.60 -0.46 -5.95
CA MET A 155 -23.50 -1.34 -6.37
C MET A 155 -23.83 -2.82 -6.19
N ILE A 156 -24.52 -3.17 -5.09
CA ILE A 156 -25.00 -4.54 -4.85
C ILE A 156 -26.02 -4.94 -5.92
N ARG A 157 -27.02 -4.09 -6.17
CA ARG A 157 -28.03 -4.33 -7.21
C ARG A 157 -27.39 -4.61 -8.57
N ARG A 158 -26.44 -3.76 -8.99
CA ARG A 158 -25.71 -3.96 -10.25
C ARG A 158 -24.90 -5.25 -10.26
N TYR A 159 -24.30 -5.63 -9.13
CA TYR A 159 -23.52 -6.85 -9.04
C TYR A 159 -24.39 -8.10 -9.15
N GLU A 160 -25.57 -8.11 -8.53
CA GLU A 160 -26.54 -9.21 -8.62
C GLU A 160 -27.13 -9.37 -10.03
N GLU A 161 -27.19 -8.28 -10.81
CA GLU A 161 -27.62 -8.27 -12.21
C GLU A 161 -26.51 -8.75 -13.19
N LEU A 162 -25.26 -8.93 -12.73
CA LEU A 162 -24.16 -9.40 -13.58
C LEU A 162 -24.16 -10.93 -13.68
N GLU A 163 -24.36 -11.46 -14.90
CA GLU A 163 -24.22 -12.90 -15.15
C GLU A 163 -22.77 -13.39 -15.07
N GLN A 164 -21.80 -12.57 -15.55
CA GLN A 164 -20.36 -12.86 -15.49
C GLN A 164 -19.55 -11.57 -15.38
N TYR A 165 -18.45 -11.62 -14.63
CA TYR A 165 -17.49 -10.51 -14.51
C TYR A 165 -16.05 -11.04 -14.54
N GLU A 166 -15.32 -10.75 -15.62
CA GLU A 166 -13.90 -11.06 -15.71
C GLU A 166 -13.05 -9.97 -15.03
N LEU A 167 -12.09 -10.39 -14.20
CA LEU A 167 -11.17 -9.46 -13.56
C LEU A 167 -10.17 -8.89 -14.57
N PRO A 168 -9.88 -7.58 -14.51
CA PRO A 168 -8.86 -6.99 -15.35
C PRO A 168 -7.49 -7.61 -15.06
N GLN A 169 -6.68 -7.77 -16.11
CA GLN A 169 -5.33 -8.29 -16.00
C GLN A 169 -4.31 -7.14 -16.00
N LEU A 170 -3.52 -7.04 -14.94
CA LEU A 170 -2.43 -6.07 -14.87
C LEU A 170 -1.26 -6.51 -15.76
N LYS A 171 -0.99 -5.74 -16.83
CA LYS A 171 0.19 -5.92 -17.68
C LYS A 171 1.26 -4.92 -17.28
N VAL A 172 2.36 -5.39 -16.70
CA VAL A 172 3.50 -4.56 -16.30
C VAL A 172 4.56 -4.59 -17.39
N LYS A 173 5.05 -3.42 -17.84
CA LYS A 173 6.21 -3.34 -18.73
C LYS A 173 7.47 -3.73 -17.95
N LYS A 174 8.33 -4.55 -18.54
CA LYS A 174 9.63 -4.96 -17.96
C LYS A 174 10.63 -3.79 -17.99
N GLU A 175 10.40 -2.80 -17.15
CA GLU A 175 11.33 -1.70 -16.88
C GLU A 175 11.60 -1.67 -15.37
N ALA A 176 12.82 -1.29 -14.97
CA ALA A 176 13.15 -1.15 -13.56
C ALA A 176 12.26 -0.06 -12.94
N ILE A 177 11.34 -0.46 -12.06
CA ILE A 177 10.41 0.47 -11.39
C ILE A 177 11.14 1.22 -10.26
N PHE A 178 12.09 0.54 -9.61
CA PHE A 178 12.91 1.12 -8.59
C PHE A 178 14.24 1.56 -9.20
N ARG A 179 14.46 2.87 -9.33
CA ARG A 179 15.82 3.42 -9.54
C ARG A 179 16.58 3.35 -8.21
N ILE A 180 16.82 2.14 -7.73
CA ILE A 180 17.64 1.90 -6.56
C ILE A 180 19.05 1.69 -7.07
N ASN A 181 19.86 2.74 -6.94
CA ASN A 181 21.31 2.60 -7.08
C ASN A 181 21.78 1.86 -5.82
N CYS A 182 21.92 0.54 -5.93
CA CYS A 182 22.67 -0.26 -4.97
C CYS A 182 24.18 0.00 -5.12
#